data_AF-A0A963JRN1-F1
#
_entry.id   AF-A0A963JRN1-F1
#
_cell.length_a   1.000
_cell.length_b   1.000
_cell.length_c   1.000
_cell.angle_alpha   90.00
_cell.angle_beta   90.00
_cell.angle_gamma   90.00
#
_symmetry.space_group_name_H-M   'P 1'
#
loop_
_entity.id
_entity.type
_entity.pdbx_description
1 polymer ?
#
loop_
_entity_poly.entity_id
_entity_poly.type
_entity_poly.pdbx_seq_one_letter_code
_entity_poly.pdbx_strand_id
1 'polypeptide(L)'
;MLLCTSDAASDNQKKLETLRNTIKALQTEMTVHEKTKRHATDALRNTEQSISNINRKLVELRKNQQIINEELKQVLTKQKKLKHELNAERDQLSALLFQQYLGNEKNYLRALLNQQNPNQAAREMYYYQQLSKSSTENINNLHDKLNQLQTLAQAAHEKKDKITAIHAEHARQKVKLEQEKLNHKAIFTRVSKEIAQQQNQIDKLTQDEKRVARLVHEINNILKKDNKKAYYNTRLPDPTHRNDAFPILKGKLNIPVRGKLANRFGGQRSGRHVTWKGLFISSPQGSTVKAIASGRVVFADWLRGFGNLMIIDHSHDYMSLYGNNEALLKQVGDSVQSGDTIAIVGNSGGNPDSGLYFELRHQGKAFDPLTWIKLE
;
A
#
# COMPACT_ATOMS: atom_id res chain seq x y z
N MET A 1 -12.39 -2.12 49.54
CA MET A 1 -12.67 -2.68 48.20
C MET A 1 -12.28 -1.72 47.05
N LEU A 2 -11.34 -0.78 47.26
CA LEU A 2 -10.95 0.26 46.27
C LEU A 2 -9.57 0.01 45.62
N LEU A 3 -8.78 -0.95 46.12
CA LEU A 3 -7.45 -1.25 45.59
C LEU A 3 -7.46 -2.17 44.36
N CYS A 4 -8.49 -3.02 44.20
CA CYS A 4 -8.56 -3.95 43.05
C CYS A 4 -9.01 -3.29 41.73
N THR A 5 -9.61 -2.10 41.76
CA THR A 5 -10.19 -1.47 40.56
C THR A 5 -9.21 -0.61 39.78
N SER A 6 -8.18 -0.04 40.44
CA SER A 6 -7.11 0.70 39.76
C SER A 6 -6.16 -0.22 38.99
N ASP A 7 -5.86 -1.40 39.55
CA ASP A 7 -5.02 -2.41 38.88
C ASP A 7 -5.72 -2.99 37.64
N ALA A 8 -7.02 -3.25 37.73
CA ALA A 8 -7.83 -3.72 36.60
C ALA A 8 -7.91 -2.70 35.44
N ALA A 9 -7.94 -1.40 35.74
CA ALA A 9 -7.93 -0.34 34.73
C ALA A 9 -6.58 -0.24 34.00
N SER A 10 -5.47 -0.31 34.76
CA SER A 10 -4.12 -0.32 34.23
C SER A 10 -3.86 -1.56 33.34
N ASP A 11 -4.32 -2.73 33.77
CA ASP A 11 -4.18 -3.98 33.01
C ASP A 11 -4.98 -3.96 31.70
N ASN A 12 -6.19 -3.42 31.71
CA ASN A 12 -6.99 -3.28 30.48
C ASN A 12 -6.36 -2.27 29.50
N GLN A 13 -5.69 -1.23 30.00
CA GLN A 13 -4.97 -0.27 29.16
C GLN A 13 -3.72 -0.89 28.51
N LYS A 14 -2.96 -1.71 29.25
CA LYS A 14 -1.86 -2.51 28.68
C LYS A 14 -2.37 -3.49 27.62
N LYS A 15 -3.46 -4.21 27.89
CA LYS A 15 -4.10 -5.13 26.92
C LYS A 15 -4.55 -4.42 25.64
N LEU A 16 -5.06 -3.18 25.76
CA LEU A 16 -5.45 -2.37 24.61
C LEU A 16 -4.23 -1.99 23.75
N GLU A 17 -3.13 -1.61 24.37
CA GLU A 17 -1.88 -1.29 23.67
C GLU A 17 -1.30 -2.52 22.96
N THR A 18 -1.29 -3.69 23.62
CA THR A 18 -0.83 -4.93 22.99
C THR A 18 -1.71 -5.31 21.80
N LEU A 19 -3.04 -5.20 21.92
CA LEU A 19 -3.97 -5.48 20.81
C LEU A 19 -3.69 -4.58 19.60
N ARG A 20 -3.51 -3.27 19.82
CA ARG A 20 -3.18 -2.31 18.75
C ARG A 20 -1.87 -2.65 18.05
N ASN A 21 -0.84 -3.00 18.83
CA ASN A 21 0.46 -3.37 18.27
C ASN A 21 0.36 -4.67 17.46
N THR A 22 -0.39 -5.67 17.92
CA THR A 22 -0.64 -6.91 17.17
C THR A 22 -1.42 -6.66 15.88
N ILE A 23 -2.49 -5.85 15.93
CA ILE A 23 -3.27 -5.49 14.73
C ILE A 23 -2.36 -4.79 13.70
N LYS A 24 -1.54 -3.84 14.15
CA LYS A 24 -0.60 -3.13 13.27
C LYS A 24 0.42 -4.08 12.64
N ALA A 25 0.97 -5.03 13.41
CA ALA A 25 1.90 -6.03 12.89
C ALA A 25 1.25 -6.93 11.82
N LEU A 26 0.04 -7.44 12.10
CA LEU A 26 -0.72 -8.24 11.13
C LEU A 26 -1.06 -7.46 9.86
N GLN A 27 -1.43 -6.18 9.98
CA GLN A 27 -1.66 -5.31 8.82
C GLN A 27 -0.40 -5.14 7.98
N THR A 28 0.76 -4.93 8.61
CA THR A 28 2.03 -4.83 7.88
C THR A 28 2.38 -6.12 7.16
N GLU A 29 2.20 -7.28 7.80
CA GLU A 29 2.41 -8.60 7.19
C GLU A 29 1.45 -8.83 6.01
N MET A 30 0.18 -8.46 6.16
CA MET A 30 -0.83 -8.57 5.10
C MET A 30 -0.44 -7.77 3.84
N THR A 31 0.15 -6.57 3.98
CA THR A 31 0.64 -5.81 2.80
C THR A 31 1.75 -6.54 2.05
N VAL A 32 2.60 -7.31 2.75
CA VAL A 32 3.65 -8.14 2.14
C VAL A 32 3.02 -9.31 1.37
N HIS A 33 2.01 -9.96 1.94
CA HIS A 33 1.27 -11.02 1.27
C HIS A 33 0.51 -10.49 0.05
N GLU A 34 -0.12 -9.32 0.12
CA GLU A 34 -0.77 -8.67 -1.03
C GLU A 34 0.22 -8.39 -2.16
N LYS A 35 1.42 -7.89 -1.83
CA LYS A 35 2.49 -7.68 -2.80
C LYS A 35 2.91 -9.01 -3.44
N THR A 36 3.06 -10.05 -2.64
CA THR A 36 3.41 -11.40 -3.11
C THR A 36 2.33 -11.97 -4.03
N LYS A 37 1.05 -11.78 -3.69
CA LYS A 37 -0.09 -12.18 -4.52
C LYS A 37 -0.07 -11.45 -5.87
N ARG A 38 0.17 -10.13 -5.88
CA ARG A 38 0.30 -9.34 -7.12
C ARG A 38 1.44 -9.86 -7.99
N HIS A 39 2.63 -10.08 -7.41
CA HIS A 39 3.75 -10.67 -8.14
C HIS A 39 3.43 -12.05 -8.73
N ALA A 40 2.75 -12.92 -7.97
CA ALA A 40 2.34 -14.22 -8.49
C ALA A 40 1.32 -14.09 -9.64
N THR A 41 0.40 -13.13 -9.58
CA THR A 41 -0.56 -12.85 -10.66
C THR A 41 0.15 -12.31 -11.91
N ASP A 42 1.07 -11.38 -11.76
CA ASP A 42 1.85 -10.83 -12.88
C ASP A 42 2.73 -11.91 -13.54
N ALA A 43 3.38 -12.73 -12.72
CA ALA A 43 4.16 -13.87 -13.18
C ALA A 43 3.30 -14.88 -13.95
N LEU A 44 2.10 -15.20 -13.43
CA LEU A 44 1.15 -16.09 -14.10
C LEU A 44 0.76 -15.54 -15.49
N ARG A 45 0.40 -14.25 -15.57
CA ARG A 45 0.07 -13.57 -16.83
C ARG A 45 1.22 -13.64 -17.83
N ASN A 46 2.44 -13.34 -17.39
CA ASN A 46 3.62 -13.35 -18.25
C ASN A 46 3.94 -14.77 -18.77
N THR A 47 3.83 -15.78 -17.91
CA THR A 47 3.99 -17.19 -18.28
C THR A 47 2.93 -17.61 -19.30
N GLU A 48 1.66 -17.25 -19.09
CA GLU A 48 0.57 -17.57 -20.03
C GLU A 48 0.75 -16.90 -21.40
N GLN A 49 1.18 -15.63 -21.44
CA GLN A 49 1.51 -14.94 -22.68
C GLN A 49 2.67 -15.62 -23.42
N SER A 50 3.70 -16.05 -22.68
CA SER A 50 4.86 -16.75 -23.24
C SER A 50 4.46 -18.11 -23.83
N ILE A 51 3.61 -18.88 -23.13
CA ILE A 51 3.02 -20.13 -23.63
C ILE A 51 2.20 -19.88 -24.90
N SER A 52 1.38 -18.82 -24.94
CA SER A 52 0.60 -18.47 -26.13
C SER A 52 1.49 -18.16 -27.33
N ASN A 53 2.55 -17.36 -27.13
CA ASN A 53 3.51 -17.03 -28.18
C ASN A 53 4.25 -18.28 -28.70
N ILE A 54 4.67 -19.17 -27.80
CA ILE A 54 5.29 -20.45 -28.19
C ILE A 54 4.30 -21.32 -28.97
N ASN A 55 3.03 -21.41 -28.55
CA ASN A 55 2.02 -22.17 -29.29
C ASN A 55 1.83 -21.66 -30.72
N ARG A 56 1.79 -20.32 -30.91
CA ARG A 56 1.71 -19.74 -32.26
C ARG A 56 2.91 -20.14 -33.12
N LYS A 57 4.13 -20.02 -32.57
CA LYS A 57 5.37 -20.44 -33.24
C LYS A 57 5.36 -21.93 -33.58
N LEU A 58 4.91 -22.80 -32.67
CA LEU A 58 4.83 -24.24 -32.91
C LEU A 58 3.87 -24.58 -34.06
N VAL A 59 2.72 -23.90 -34.14
CA VAL A 59 1.77 -24.07 -35.26
C VAL A 59 2.39 -23.60 -36.57
N GLU A 60 3.06 -22.45 -36.58
CA GLU A 60 3.74 -21.93 -37.76
C GLU A 60 4.86 -22.88 -38.23
N LEU A 61 5.71 -23.35 -37.33
CA LEU A 61 6.78 -24.30 -37.63
C LEU A 61 6.22 -25.61 -38.20
N ARG A 62 5.10 -26.10 -37.67
CA ARG A 62 4.43 -27.30 -38.18
C ARG A 62 3.91 -27.10 -39.61
N LYS A 63 3.31 -25.94 -39.89
CA LYS A 63 2.86 -25.58 -41.24
C LYS A 63 4.06 -25.50 -42.21
N ASN A 64 5.14 -24.84 -41.80
CA ASN A 64 6.36 -24.74 -42.62
C ASN A 64 6.98 -26.12 -42.88
N GLN A 65 6.98 -27.01 -41.89
CA GLN A 65 7.44 -28.39 -42.06
C GLN A 65 6.57 -29.17 -43.05
N GLN A 66 5.25 -29.00 -43.03
CA GLN A 66 4.35 -29.63 -44.01
C GLN A 66 4.63 -29.13 -45.44
N ILE A 67 4.79 -27.83 -45.62
CA ILE A 67 5.10 -27.24 -46.93
C ILE A 67 6.42 -27.79 -47.48
N ILE A 68 7.48 -27.78 -46.66
CA ILE A 68 8.79 -28.30 -47.06
C ILE A 68 8.74 -29.80 -47.39
N ASN A 69 7.94 -30.59 -46.66
CA ASN A 69 7.76 -32.01 -46.96
C ASN A 69 7.10 -32.24 -48.33
N GLU A 70 6.09 -31.43 -48.68
CA GLU A 70 5.44 -31.51 -49.99
C GLU A 70 6.38 -31.03 -51.13
N GLU A 71 7.12 -29.94 -50.92
CA GLU A 71 8.14 -29.46 -51.87
C GLU A 71 9.21 -30.52 -52.11
N LEU A 72 9.71 -31.14 -51.04
CA LEU A 72 10.71 -32.20 -51.13
C LEU A 72 10.16 -33.41 -51.91
N LYS A 73 8.91 -33.81 -51.65
CA LYS A 73 8.25 -34.89 -52.41
C LYS A 73 8.17 -34.58 -53.90
N GLN A 74 7.84 -33.34 -54.27
CA GLN A 74 7.82 -32.89 -55.67
C GLN A 74 9.23 -32.92 -56.29
N VAL A 75 10.25 -32.43 -55.59
CA VAL A 75 11.65 -32.45 -56.07
C VAL A 75 12.12 -33.87 -56.30
N LEU A 76 11.90 -34.78 -55.35
CA LEU A 76 12.28 -36.20 -55.49
C LEU A 76 11.56 -36.88 -56.67
N THR A 77 10.29 -36.54 -56.89
CA THR A 77 9.52 -37.07 -58.04
C THR A 77 10.08 -36.55 -59.37
N LYS A 78 10.42 -35.26 -59.45
CA LYS A 78 11.06 -34.65 -60.63
C LYS A 78 12.44 -35.25 -60.90
N GLN A 79 13.25 -35.46 -59.86
CA GLN A 79 14.55 -36.14 -59.99
C GLN A 79 14.40 -37.55 -60.56
N LYS A 80 13.44 -38.33 -60.06
CA LYS A 80 13.18 -39.68 -60.57
C LYS A 80 12.82 -39.64 -62.05
N LYS A 81 11.94 -38.72 -62.46
CA LYS A 81 11.54 -38.55 -63.87
C LYS A 81 12.72 -38.16 -64.77
N LEU A 82 13.47 -37.13 -64.39
CA LEU A 82 14.65 -36.68 -65.15
C LEU A 82 15.74 -37.76 -65.24
N LYS A 83 15.90 -38.59 -64.20
CA LYS A 83 16.83 -39.72 -64.23
C LYS A 83 16.41 -40.79 -65.25
N HIS A 84 15.10 -41.06 -65.35
CA HIS A 84 14.58 -41.94 -66.39
C HIS A 84 14.77 -41.36 -67.80
N GLU A 85 14.47 -40.08 -68.00
CA GLU A 85 14.70 -39.38 -69.28
C GLU A 85 16.18 -39.37 -69.68
N LEU A 86 17.08 -39.09 -68.74
CA LEU A 86 18.53 -39.12 -68.97
C LEU A 86 19.00 -40.51 -69.42
N ASN A 87 18.52 -41.57 -68.78
CA ASN A 87 18.89 -42.93 -69.16
C ASN A 87 18.34 -43.29 -70.55
N ALA A 88 17.10 -42.92 -70.85
CA ALA A 88 16.52 -43.15 -72.17
C ALA A 88 17.29 -42.42 -73.29
N GLU A 89 17.67 -41.15 -73.07
CA GLU A 89 18.47 -40.38 -74.03
C GLU A 89 19.87 -41.00 -74.23
N ARG A 90 20.50 -41.50 -73.15
CA ARG A 90 21.77 -42.22 -73.21
C ARG A 90 21.66 -43.52 -74.01
N ASP A 91 20.58 -44.28 -73.80
CA ASP A 91 20.33 -45.53 -74.53
C ASP A 91 20.09 -45.27 -76.02
N GLN A 92 19.33 -44.22 -76.36
CA GLN A 92 19.10 -43.79 -77.75
C GLN A 92 20.40 -43.34 -78.44
N LEU A 93 21.20 -42.51 -77.77
CA LEU A 93 22.49 -42.06 -78.29
C LEU A 93 23.46 -43.24 -78.47
N SER A 94 23.49 -44.17 -77.51
CA SER A 94 24.30 -45.40 -77.58
C SER A 94 23.90 -46.25 -78.80
N ALA A 95 22.61 -46.47 -79.01
CA ALA A 95 22.11 -47.21 -80.17
C ALA A 95 22.48 -46.52 -81.50
N LEU A 96 22.37 -45.19 -81.57
CA LEU A 96 22.75 -44.39 -82.74
C LEU A 96 24.25 -44.53 -83.05
N LEU A 97 25.09 -44.38 -82.04
CA LEU A 97 26.55 -44.50 -82.17
C LEU A 97 26.96 -45.93 -82.54
N PHE A 98 26.27 -46.94 -82.02
CA PHE A 98 26.51 -48.34 -82.39
C PHE A 98 26.14 -48.63 -83.85
N GLN A 99 24.99 -48.12 -84.32
CA GLN A 99 24.61 -48.20 -85.74
C GLN A 99 25.62 -47.48 -86.63
N GLN A 100 26.09 -46.30 -86.21
CA GLN A 100 27.16 -45.59 -86.90
C GLN A 100 28.43 -46.44 -86.93
N TYR A 101 28.88 -47.01 -85.81
CA TYR A 101 30.09 -47.84 -85.75
C TYR A 101 30.02 -49.03 -86.72
N LEU A 102 28.91 -49.76 -86.74
CA LEU A 102 28.71 -50.90 -87.65
C LEU A 102 28.65 -50.49 -89.13
N GLY A 103 28.11 -49.30 -89.44
CA GLY A 103 28.01 -48.80 -90.83
C GLY A 103 29.24 -48.03 -91.31
N ASN A 104 29.99 -47.37 -90.43
CA ASN A 104 30.93 -46.31 -90.77
C ASN A 104 32.34 -46.81 -91.12
N GLU A 105 32.72 -48.06 -90.83
CA GLU A 105 33.97 -48.57 -91.40
C GLU A 105 33.94 -48.56 -92.94
N LYS A 106 32.75 -48.58 -93.58
CA LYS A 106 32.65 -48.79 -95.04
C LYS A 106 31.41 -48.16 -95.72
N ASN A 107 30.95 -46.95 -95.40
CA ASN A 107 29.75 -46.38 -96.08
C ASN A 107 30.03 -45.26 -97.09
N TYR A 108 30.75 -44.18 -96.77
CA TYR A 108 31.01 -43.11 -97.76
C TYR A 108 31.99 -43.54 -98.86
N LEU A 109 33.16 -44.06 -98.46
CA LEU A 109 34.16 -44.61 -99.38
C LEU A 109 33.61 -45.78 -100.19
N ARG A 110 32.78 -46.62 -99.59
CA ARG A 110 32.14 -47.74 -100.30
C ARG A 110 31.00 -47.28 -101.20
N ALA A 111 30.22 -46.27 -100.82
CA ALA A 111 29.19 -45.70 -101.69
C ALA A 111 29.82 -45.06 -102.94
N LEU A 112 30.96 -44.37 -102.76
CA LEU A 112 31.78 -43.84 -103.85
C LEU A 112 32.33 -44.95 -104.76
N LEU A 113 32.75 -46.07 -104.19
CA LEU A 113 33.33 -47.21 -104.93
C LEU A 113 32.29 -48.17 -105.52
N ASN A 114 31.07 -48.25 -104.98
CA ASN A 114 30.01 -49.20 -105.36
C ASN A 114 28.87 -48.57 -106.19
N GLN A 115 29.06 -47.39 -106.80
CA GLN A 115 28.02 -46.68 -107.59
C GLN A 115 26.73 -46.33 -106.80
N GLN A 116 26.80 -46.21 -105.47
CA GLN A 116 25.69 -45.63 -104.69
C GLN A 116 25.78 -44.10 -104.70
N ASN A 117 24.72 -43.39 -104.27
CA ASN A 117 24.69 -41.92 -104.29
C ASN A 117 25.54 -41.32 -103.15
N PRO A 118 26.75 -40.78 -103.42
CA PRO A 118 27.65 -40.28 -102.38
C PRO A 118 27.09 -39.07 -101.63
N ASN A 119 26.24 -38.27 -102.29
CA ASN A 119 25.59 -37.12 -101.67
C ASN A 119 24.57 -37.54 -100.60
N GLN A 120 23.93 -38.70 -100.75
CA GLN A 120 23.02 -39.22 -99.74
C GLN A 120 23.79 -39.65 -98.48
N ALA A 121 24.88 -40.42 -98.65
CA ALA A 121 25.72 -40.84 -97.54
C ALA A 121 26.33 -39.64 -96.77
N ALA A 122 26.74 -38.58 -97.49
CA ALA A 122 27.22 -37.35 -96.86
C ALA A 122 26.14 -36.63 -96.04
N ARG A 123 24.89 -36.56 -96.54
CA ARG A 123 23.75 -35.99 -95.80
C ARG A 123 23.41 -36.80 -94.55
N GLU A 124 23.38 -38.13 -94.66
CA GLU A 124 23.13 -39.02 -93.53
C GLU A 124 24.20 -38.84 -92.44
N MET A 125 25.49 -38.79 -92.82
CA MET A 125 26.58 -38.53 -91.89
C MET A 125 26.45 -37.17 -91.20
N TYR A 126 26.08 -36.13 -91.94
CA TYR A 126 25.81 -34.81 -91.35
C TYR A 126 24.64 -34.86 -90.36
N TYR A 127 23.53 -35.52 -90.70
CA TYR A 127 22.39 -35.68 -89.79
C TYR A 127 22.74 -36.46 -88.52
N TYR A 128 23.50 -37.55 -88.63
CA TYR A 128 23.98 -38.29 -87.46
C TYR A 128 24.86 -37.43 -86.55
N GLN A 129 25.77 -36.65 -87.14
CA GLN A 129 26.61 -35.73 -86.37
C GLN A 129 25.79 -34.67 -85.64
N GLN A 130 24.81 -34.05 -86.31
CA GLN A 130 23.94 -33.05 -85.67
C GLN A 130 23.07 -33.67 -84.57
N LEU A 131 22.51 -34.87 -84.81
CA LEU A 131 21.70 -35.57 -83.82
C LEU A 131 22.52 -35.97 -82.59
N SER A 132 23.71 -36.54 -82.79
CA SER A 132 24.64 -36.90 -81.70
C SER A 132 25.05 -35.67 -80.88
N LYS A 133 25.33 -34.55 -81.55
CA LYS A 133 25.62 -33.27 -80.88
C LYS A 133 24.43 -32.81 -80.03
N SER A 134 23.23 -32.78 -80.60
CA SER A 134 22.01 -32.38 -79.88
C SER A 134 21.70 -33.30 -78.68
N SER A 135 21.85 -34.62 -78.83
CA SER A 135 21.66 -35.57 -77.73
C SER A 135 22.69 -35.39 -76.63
N THR A 136 23.94 -35.10 -76.98
CA THR A 136 24.99 -34.80 -76.00
C THR A 136 24.68 -33.52 -75.23
N GLU A 137 24.23 -32.46 -75.92
CA GLU A 137 23.78 -31.20 -75.29
C GLU A 137 22.58 -31.44 -74.36
N ASN A 138 21.60 -32.25 -74.78
CA ASN A 138 20.45 -32.63 -73.96
C ASN A 138 20.86 -33.42 -72.71
N ILE A 139 21.75 -34.41 -72.85
CA ILE A 139 22.30 -35.19 -71.73
C ILE A 139 22.99 -34.28 -70.72
N ASN A 140 23.81 -33.33 -71.18
CA ASN A 140 24.49 -32.38 -70.30
C ASN A 140 23.47 -31.50 -69.57
N ASN A 141 22.47 -30.97 -70.26
CA ASN A 141 21.39 -30.17 -69.66
C ASN A 141 20.58 -30.97 -68.62
N LEU A 142 20.25 -32.23 -68.90
CA LEU A 142 19.56 -33.12 -67.96
C LEU A 142 20.43 -33.42 -66.73
N HIS A 143 21.73 -33.62 -66.93
CA HIS A 143 22.69 -33.81 -65.84
C HIS A 143 22.77 -32.57 -64.94
N ASP A 144 22.89 -31.38 -65.53
CA ASP A 144 22.92 -30.11 -64.79
C ASP A 144 21.63 -29.89 -63.98
N LYS A 145 20.46 -30.14 -64.59
CA LYS A 145 19.16 -30.07 -63.88
C LYS A 145 19.07 -31.06 -62.72
N LEU A 146 19.58 -32.28 -62.88
CA LEU A 146 19.63 -33.28 -61.81
C LEU A 146 20.53 -32.82 -60.66
N ASN A 147 21.71 -32.28 -60.97
CA ASN A 147 22.64 -31.74 -59.98
C ASN A 147 22.00 -30.56 -59.21
N GLN A 148 21.33 -29.65 -59.91
CA GLN A 148 20.59 -28.55 -59.28
C GLN A 148 19.48 -29.06 -58.35
N LEU A 149 18.69 -30.04 -58.78
CA LEU A 149 17.63 -30.61 -57.93
C LEU A 149 18.21 -31.37 -56.73
N GLN A 150 19.40 -31.97 -56.86
CA GLN A 150 20.08 -32.65 -55.76
C GLN A 150 20.52 -31.68 -54.67
N THR A 151 21.11 -30.54 -55.06
CA THR A 151 21.49 -29.50 -54.09
C THR A 151 20.26 -28.88 -53.43
N LEU A 152 19.18 -28.64 -54.19
CA LEU A 152 17.89 -28.21 -53.65
C LEU A 152 17.30 -29.20 -52.65
N ALA A 153 17.32 -30.50 -52.95
CA ALA A 153 16.82 -31.55 -52.06
C ALA A 153 17.62 -31.60 -50.75
N GLN A 154 18.96 -31.52 -50.83
CA GLN A 154 19.83 -31.50 -49.66
C GLN A 154 19.55 -30.26 -48.78
N ALA A 155 19.47 -29.08 -49.38
CA ALA A 155 19.15 -27.85 -48.64
C ALA A 155 17.77 -27.92 -47.96
N ALA A 156 16.77 -28.53 -48.63
CA ALA A 156 15.44 -28.75 -48.06
C ALA A 156 15.47 -29.72 -46.87
N HIS A 157 16.25 -30.81 -46.96
CA HIS A 157 16.48 -31.73 -45.85
C HIS A 157 17.12 -31.04 -44.64
N GLU A 158 18.19 -30.27 -44.84
CA GLU A 158 18.85 -29.52 -43.76
C GLU A 158 17.90 -28.52 -43.10
N LYS A 159 17.08 -27.81 -43.91
CA LYS A 159 16.07 -26.88 -43.39
C LYS A 159 15.00 -27.60 -42.56
N LYS A 160 14.55 -28.78 -43.01
CA LYS A 160 13.59 -29.62 -42.27
C LYS A 160 14.16 -30.08 -40.93
N ASP A 161 15.41 -30.51 -40.89
CA ASP A 161 16.06 -30.96 -39.66
C ASP A 161 16.22 -29.81 -38.66
N LYS A 162 16.62 -28.63 -39.13
CA LYS A 162 16.66 -27.40 -38.32
C LYS A 162 15.30 -27.05 -37.74
N ILE A 163 14.23 -27.08 -38.54
CA ILE A 163 12.86 -26.82 -38.06
C ILE A 163 12.44 -27.84 -37.02
N THR A 164 12.76 -29.12 -37.22
CA THR A 164 12.43 -30.20 -36.28
C THR A 164 13.15 -30.01 -34.94
N ALA A 165 14.43 -29.62 -34.97
CA ALA A 165 15.20 -29.30 -33.77
C ALA A 165 14.61 -28.09 -33.02
N ILE A 166 14.30 -27.00 -33.73
CA ILE A 166 13.67 -25.80 -33.15
C ILE A 166 12.29 -26.14 -32.54
N HIS A 167 11.49 -26.94 -33.23
CA HIS A 167 10.20 -27.39 -32.73
C HIS A 167 10.35 -28.20 -31.44
N ALA A 168 11.31 -29.14 -31.38
CA ALA A 168 11.59 -29.92 -30.18
C ALA A 168 12.03 -29.04 -29.00
N GLU A 169 12.88 -28.04 -29.25
CA GLU A 169 13.32 -27.10 -28.21
C GLU A 169 12.16 -26.26 -27.68
N HIS A 170 11.33 -25.67 -28.55
CA HIS A 170 10.15 -24.93 -28.11
C HIS A 170 9.12 -25.81 -27.38
N ALA A 171 8.97 -27.08 -27.77
CA ALA A 171 8.12 -28.01 -27.04
C ALA A 171 8.65 -28.26 -25.61
N ARG A 172 9.97 -28.41 -25.43
CA ARG A 172 10.60 -28.53 -24.10
C ARG A 172 10.43 -27.27 -23.27
N GLN A 173 10.63 -26.10 -23.87
CA GLN A 173 10.42 -24.80 -23.20
C GLN A 173 8.96 -24.63 -22.75
N LYS A 174 8.00 -25.03 -23.58
CA LYS A 174 6.58 -25.01 -23.22
C LYS A 174 6.30 -25.85 -21.97
N VAL A 175 6.84 -27.07 -21.90
CA VAL A 175 6.65 -27.94 -20.72
C VAL A 175 7.20 -27.28 -19.45
N LYS A 176 8.37 -26.64 -19.52
CA LYS A 176 8.93 -25.87 -18.38
C LYS A 176 8.01 -24.72 -17.95
N LEU A 177 7.52 -23.94 -18.91
CA LEU A 177 6.60 -22.83 -18.62
C LEU A 177 5.26 -23.31 -18.04
N GLU A 178 4.74 -24.45 -18.49
CA GLU A 178 3.53 -25.03 -17.90
C GLU A 178 3.75 -25.44 -16.44
N GLN A 179 4.93 -25.96 -16.10
CA GLN A 179 5.30 -26.25 -14.72
C GLN A 179 5.41 -24.96 -13.88
N GLU A 180 6.04 -23.92 -14.41
CA GLU A 180 6.12 -22.60 -13.75
C GLU A 180 4.73 -22.00 -13.52
N LYS A 181 3.82 -22.13 -14.49
CA LYS A 181 2.42 -21.69 -14.38
C LYS A 181 1.73 -22.38 -13.19
N LEU A 182 1.91 -23.69 -13.05
CA LEU A 182 1.36 -24.44 -11.92
C LEU A 182 1.95 -23.98 -10.58
N ASN A 183 3.25 -23.73 -10.52
CA ASN A 183 3.92 -23.21 -9.33
C ASN A 183 3.38 -21.82 -8.93
N HIS A 184 3.28 -20.89 -9.88
CA HIS A 184 2.71 -19.55 -9.65
C HIS A 184 1.25 -19.63 -9.19
N LYS A 185 0.44 -20.51 -9.78
CA LYS A 185 -0.96 -20.75 -9.37
C LYS A 185 -1.04 -21.30 -7.94
N ALA A 186 -0.15 -22.21 -7.55
CA ALA A 186 -0.09 -22.74 -6.19
C ALA A 186 0.27 -21.65 -5.18
N ILE A 187 1.26 -20.80 -5.49
CA ILE A 187 1.65 -19.64 -4.66
C ILE A 187 0.46 -18.68 -4.52
N PHE A 188 -0.19 -18.30 -5.61
CA PHE A 188 -1.35 -17.42 -5.59
C PHE A 188 -2.47 -17.96 -4.69
N THR A 189 -2.78 -19.26 -4.81
CA THR A 189 -3.85 -19.91 -4.03
C THR A 189 -3.50 -19.94 -2.54
N ARG A 190 -2.26 -20.31 -2.20
CA ARG A 190 -1.77 -20.33 -0.82
C ARG A 190 -1.82 -18.94 -0.19
N VAL A 191 -1.23 -17.93 -0.84
CA VAL A 191 -1.16 -16.56 -0.33
C VAL A 191 -2.55 -15.93 -0.24
N SER A 192 -3.45 -16.23 -1.18
CA SER A 192 -4.85 -15.76 -1.10
C SER A 192 -5.58 -16.33 0.12
N LYS A 193 -5.31 -17.59 0.49
CA LYS A 193 -5.84 -18.21 1.70
C LYS A 193 -5.25 -17.57 2.97
N GLU A 194 -3.95 -17.32 3.00
CA GLU A 194 -3.26 -16.64 4.11
C GLU A 194 -3.84 -15.24 4.36
N ILE A 195 -4.02 -14.44 3.30
CA ILE A 195 -4.63 -13.11 3.37
C ILE A 195 -6.06 -13.19 3.94
N ALA A 196 -6.88 -14.13 3.46
CA ALA A 196 -8.25 -14.30 3.96
C ALA A 196 -8.28 -14.67 5.46
N GLN A 197 -7.34 -15.51 5.91
CA GLN A 197 -7.20 -15.88 7.32
C GLN A 197 -6.73 -14.70 8.18
N GLN A 198 -5.72 -13.95 7.72
CA GLN A 198 -5.22 -12.76 8.40
C GLN A 198 -6.29 -11.67 8.51
N GLN A 199 -7.06 -11.42 7.44
CA GLN A 199 -8.17 -10.46 7.48
C GLN A 199 -9.21 -10.83 8.53
N ASN A 200 -9.63 -12.10 8.56
CA ASN A 200 -10.57 -12.60 9.58
C ASN A 200 -10.02 -12.44 11.01
N GLN A 201 -8.70 -12.61 11.20
CA GLN A 201 -8.06 -12.44 12.51
C GLN A 201 -7.98 -10.96 12.90
N ILE A 202 -7.62 -10.07 11.97
CA ILE A 202 -7.62 -8.62 12.16
C ILE A 202 -9.03 -8.14 12.56
N ASP A 203 -10.07 -8.63 11.89
CA ASP A 203 -11.46 -8.25 12.18
C ASP A 203 -11.86 -8.65 13.62
N LYS A 204 -11.51 -9.87 14.05
CA LYS A 204 -11.74 -10.34 15.43
C LYS A 204 -11.01 -9.48 16.46
N LEU A 205 -9.71 -9.25 16.26
CA LEU A 205 -8.90 -8.45 17.18
C LEU A 205 -9.39 -6.99 17.25
N THR A 206 -9.86 -6.44 16.13
CA THR A 206 -10.45 -5.10 16.06
C THR A 206 -11.76 -5.02 16.85
N GLN A 207 -12.60 -6.06 16.79
CA GLN A 207 -13.80 -6.15 17.61
C GLN A 207 -13.48 -6.24 19.11
N ASP A 208 -12.45 -7.01 19.48
CA ASP A 208 -11.99 -7.13 20.86
C ASP A 208 -11.37 -5.80 21.35
N GLU A 209 -10.59 -5.11 20.53
CA GLU A 209 -10.07 -3.76 20.81
C GLU A 209 -11.23 -2.80 21.16
N LYS A 210 -12.29 -2.78 20.34
CA LYS A 210 -13.50 -1.97 20.60
C LYS A 210 -14.21 -2.36 21.90
N ARG A 211 -14.22 -3.64 22.27
CA ARG A 211 -14.81 -4.11 23.54
C ARG A 211 -13.99 -3.64 24.74
N VAL A 212 -12.66 -3.83 24.71
CA VAL A 212 -11.76 -3.42 25.80
C VAL A 212 -11.73 -1.91 25.94
N ALA A 213 -11.71 -1.15 24.84
CA ALA A 213 -11.75 0.30 24.88
C ALA A 213 -13.01 0.85 25.59
N ARG A 214 -14.18 0.23 25.34
CA ARG A 214 -15.43 0.58 26.05
C ARG A 214 -15.34 0.30 27.56
N LEU A 215 -14.81 -0.86 27.94
CA LEU A 215 -14.63 -1.21 29.36
C LEU A 215 -13.67 -0.26 30.08
N VAL A 216 -12.55 0.12 29.46
CA VAL A 216 -11.63 1.12 30.00
C VAL A 216 -12.33 2.47 30.18
N HIS A 217 -13.18 2.87 29.24
CA HIS A 217 -13.96 4.10 29.35
C HIS A 217 -14.99 4.05 30.50
N GLU A 218 -15.73 2.95 30.64
CA GLU A 218 -16.71 2.76 31.72
C GLU A 218 -16.04 2.72 33.10
N ILE A 219 -14.94 1.98 33.27
CA ILE A 219 -14.18 1.93 34.53
C ILE A 219 -13.67 3.32 34.90
N ASN A 220 -13.11 4.07 33.93
CA ASN A 220 -12.65 5.44 34.18
C ASN A 220 -13.79 6.40 34.56
N ASN A 221 -15.01 6.18 34.07
CA ASN A 221 -16.19 6.96 34.45
C ASN A 221 -16.71 6.58 35.85
N ILE A 222 -16.61 5.30 36.24
CA ILE A 222 -16.99 4.81 37.58
C ILE A 222 -15.98 5.27 38.64
N LEU A 223 -14.67 5.18 38.35
CA LEU A 223 -13.60 5.65 39.24
C LEU A 223 -13.64 7.17 39.51
N LYS A 224 -14.32 7.96 38.66
CA LYS A 224 -14.55 9.40 38.88
C LYS A 224 -15.75 9.71 39.78
N LYS A 225 -16.53 8.71 40.21
CA LYS A 225 -17.83 8.91 40.89
C LYS A 225 -17.83 8.78 42.42
N ASP A 226 -16.72 8.41 43.07
CA ASP A 226 -16.68 8.30 44.54
C ASP A 226 -15.96 9.49 45.23
N ASN A 227 -16.69 10.11 46.17
CA ASN A 227 -16.28 11.11 47.18
C ASN A 227 -16.05 12.58 46.74
N LYS A 228 -17.14 13.32 46.49
CA LYS A 228 -17.19 14.76 46.84
C LYS A 228 -18.49 15.05 47.62
N LYS A 229 -18.40 15.15 48.96
CA LYS A 229 -19.41 15.90 49.73
C LYS A 229 -19.47 17.30 49.11
N ALA A 230 -20.60 17.64 48.50
CA ALA A 230 -20.82 18.94 47.88
C ALA A 230 -21.12 19.95 48.98
N TYR A 231 -20.19 20.86 49.24
CA TYR A 231 -20.42 22.00 50.13
C TYR A 231 -21.11 23.07 49.29
N TYR A 232 -22.29 23.49 49.72
CA TYR A 232 -23.05 24.59 49.14
C TYR A 232 -23.03 25.72 50.15
N ASN A 233 -22.53 26.89 49.76
CA ASN A 233 -22.50 28.03 50.67
C ASN A 233 -23.48 29.13 50.18
N THR A 234 -24.31 29.60 51.11
CA THR A 234 -25.36 30.59 50.89
C THR A 234 -25.06 31.94 51.57
N ARG A 235 -24.08 31.99 52.49
CA ARG A 235 -23.73 33.19 53.27
C ARG A 235 -22.56 33.94 52.64
N LEU A 236 -22.79 35.20 52.31
CA LEU A 236 -21.82 36.09 51.67
C LEU A 236 -21.15 37.03 52.69
N PRO A 237 -19.98 37.62 52.35
CA PRO A 237 -19.36 38.69 53.12
C PRO A 237 -20.33 39.84 53.35
N ASP A 238 -20.36 40.32 54.59
CA ASP A 238 -21.13 41.46 55.05
C ASP A 238 -20.19 42.52 55.65
N PRO A 239 -20.68 43.74 55.94
CA PRO A 239 -19.83 44.81 56.44
C PRO A 239 -19.51 44.72 57.95
N THR A 240 -19.65 43.55 58.57
CA THR A 240 -19.45 43.38 60.02
C THR A 240 -17.99 43.58 60.46
N HIS A 241 -17.04 43.27 59.57
CA HIS A 241 -15.59 43.32 59.84
C HIS A 241 -14.89 44.47 59.09
N ARG A 242 -15.44 45.70 59.17
CA ARG A 242 -14.93 46.86 58.41
C ARG A 242 -13.53 47.33 58.84
N ASN A 243 -13.25 47.31 60.14
CA ASN A 243 -12.02 47.89 60.74
C ASN A 243 -11.09 46.82 61.35
N ASP A 244 -11.41 45.54 61.17
CA ASP A 244 -10.62 44.44 61.69
C ASP A 244 -9.40 44.22 60.81
N ALA A 245 -8.22 44.06 61.42
CA ALA A 245 -7.02 43.69 60.68
C ALA A 245 -7.20 42.29 60.06
N PHE A 246 -6.74 42.08 58.82
CA PHE A 246 -6.93 40.79 58.14
C PHE A 246 -6.48 39.57 58.97
N PRO A 247 -5.32 39.57 59.68
CA PRO A 247 -4.89 38.42 60.46
C PRO A 247 -5.88 37.90 61.51
N ILE A 248 -6.69 38.78 62.11
CA ILE A 248 -7.66 38.39 63.16
C ILE A 248 -8.97 37.80 62.60
N LEU A 249 -9.13 37.80 61.27
CA LEU A 249 -10.27 37.23 60.55
C LEU A 249 -10.09 35.74 60.21
N LYS A 250 -8.98 35.12 60.60
CA LYS A 250 -8.74 33.70 60.41
C LYS A 250 -9.87 32.86 61.01
N GLY A 251 -10.51 32.08 60.14
CA GLY A 251 -11.64 31.20 60.49
C GLY A 251 -12.96 31.93 60.66
N LYS A 252 -13.06 33.22 60.30
CA LYS A 252 -14.28 34.05 60.42
C LYS A 252 -14.82 34.55 59.07
N LEU A 253 -14.08 34.36 57.97
CA LEU A 253 -14.47 34.88 56.67
C LEU A 253 -15.63 34.08 56.06
N ASN A 254 -16.43 34.76 55.22
CA ASN A 254 -17.44 34.14 54.39
C ASN A 254 -16.94 33.95 52.95
N ILE A 255 -17.59 33.07 52.20
CA ILE A 255 -17.21 32.81 50.81
C ILE A 255 -17.59 33.98 49.91
N PRO A 256 -16.74 34.40 48.95
CA PRO A 256 -17.01 35.59 48.15
C PRO A 256 -18.19 35.50 47.19
N VAL A 257 -18.70 34.30 46.89
CA VAL A 257 -19.88 34.10 46.05
C VAL A 257 -20.70 32.89 46.47
N ARG A 258 -22.02 32.95 46.33
CA ARG A 258 -22.91 31.80 46.55
C ARG A 258 -22.68 30.76 45.48
N GLY A 259 -22.57 29.50 45.88
CA GLY A 259 -22.33 28.43 44.92
C GLY A 259 -21.86 27.13 45.53
N LYS A 260 -21.58 26.18 44.64
CA LYS A 260 -21.09 24.85 44.97
C LYS A 260 -19.57 24.84 44.91
N LEU A 261 -18.91 24.36 45.96
CA LEU A 261 -17.46 24.17 45.96
C LEU A 261 -17.08 23.01 45.04
N ALA A 262 -16.61 23.33 43.84
CA ALA A 262 -16.31 22.35 42.79
C ALA A 262 -14.87 21.82 42.86
N ASN A 263 -13.90 22.67 43.21
CA ASN A 263 -12.51 22.29 43.48
C ASN A 263 -11.92 23.02 44.69
N ARG A 264 -10.87 22.45 45.28
CA ARG A 264 -10.21 22.94 46.50
C ARG A 264 -8.72 23.10 46.30
N PHE A 265 -8.10 23.87 47.19
CA PHE A 265 -6.65 23.97 47.29
C PHE A 265 -6.02 22.57 47.41
N GLY A 266 -4.93 22.33 46.68
CA GLY A 266 -4.24 21.04 46.64
C GLY A 266 -4.91 19.95 45.79
N GLY A 267 -6.15 20.14 45.34
CA GLY A 267 -6.83 19.21 44.44
C GLY A 267 -6.12 19.08 43.09
N GLN A 268 -6.27 17.95 42.41
CA GLN A 268 -5.64 17.73 41.10
C GLN A 268 -6.35 18.54 40.01
N ARG A 269 -5.60 19.34 39.25
CA ARG A 269 -6.09 20.07 38.07
C ARG A 269 -5.71 19.29 36.80
N SER A 270 -6.48 19.44 35.73
CA SER A 270 -6.30 18.73 34.46
C SER A 270 -4.85 18.86 33.96
N GLY A 271 -4.14 17.73 33.82
CA GLY A 271 -2.71 17.67 33.51
C GLY A 271 -1.91 16.95 34.60
N ARG A 272 -0.98 16.08 34.22
CA ARG A 272 -0.18 15.30 35.19
C ARG A 272 0.73 16.26 35.97
N HIS A 273 0.58 16.31 37.30
CA HIS A 273 1.36 17.10 38.29
C HIS A 273 0.98 18.58 38.56
N VAL A 274 -0.17 19.09 38.12
CA VAL A 274 -0.62 20.45 38.51
C VAL A 274 -1.73 20.39 39.56
N THR A 275 -1.53 21.09 40.69
CA THR A 275 -2.54 21.20 41.76
C THR A 275 -3.21 22.58 41.76
N TRP A 276 -4.49 22.62 42.16
CA TRP A 276 -5.22 23.86 42.39
C TRP A 276 -4.55 24.68 43.52
N LYS A 277 -4.24 25.95 43.24
CA LYS A 277 -3.68 26.89 44.23
C LYS A 277 -4.75 27.71 44.97
N GLY A 278 -6.02 27.39 44.75
CA GLY A 278 -7.17 28.06 45.34
C GLY A 278 -8.42 27.21 45.22
N LEU A 279 -9.58 27.82 45.45
CA LEU A 279 -10.90 27.24 45.34
C LEU A 279 -11.50 27.54 43.96
N PHE A 280 -12.33 26.63 43.46
CA PHE A 280 -13.24 26.92 42.35
C PHE A 280 -14.68 26.75 42.85
N ILE A 281 -15.43 27.85 42.80
CA ILE A 281 -16.80 27.93 43.33
C ILE A 281 -17.73 28.06 42.12
N SER A 282 -18.43 26.98 41.79
CA SER A 282 -19.39 26.99 40.69
C SER A 282 -20.61 27.81 41.09
N SER A 283 -20.89 28.84 40.29
CA SER A 283 -21.94 29.82 40.55
C SER A 283 -22.54 30.27 39.21
N PRO A 284 -23.85 30.56 39.14
CA PRO A 284 -24.48 31.07 37.91
C PRO A 284 -23.75 32.30 37.40
N GLN A 285 -23.57 32.38 36.07
CA GLN A 285 -23.04 33.57 35.42
C GLN A 285 -23.90 34.79 35.78
N GLY A 286 -23.28 35.95 35.95
CA GLY A 286 -23.98 37.16 36.42
C GLY A 286 -24.06 37.30 37.95
N SER A 287 -23.70 36.26 38.73
CA SER A 287 -23.69 36.35 40.19
C SER A 287 -22.66 37.38 40.68
N THR A 288 -23.02 38.15 41.71
CA THR A 288 -22.11 39.16 42.27
C THR A 288 -21.02 38.52 43.12
N VAL A 289 -19.77 38.91 42.88
CA VAL A 289 -18.61 38.57 43.72
C VAL A 289 -18.39 39.67 44.74
N LYS A 290 -18.20 39.29 46.01
CA LYS A 290 -17.97 40.22 47.11
C LYS A 290 -16.54 40.15 47.66
N ALA A 291 -16.02 41.31 48.06
CA ALA A 291 -14.77 41.40 48.81
C ALA A 291 -14.94 40.69 50.16
N ILE A 292 -13.97 39.86 50.52
CA ILE A 292 -14.02 39.07 51.77
C ILE A 292 -13.63 39.90 53.01
N ALA A 293 -12.90 40.99 52.80
CA ALA A 293 -12.37 41.87 53.84
C ALA A 293 -12.04 43.24 53.25
N SER A 294 -11.82 44.23 54.11
CA SER A 294 -11.38 45.57 53.68
C SER A 294 -9.96 45.53 53.11
N GLY A 295 -9.68 46.35 52.09
CA GLY A 295 -8.37 46.38 51.42
C GLY A 295 -8.29 47.39 50.29
N ARG A 296 -7.22 47.31 49.50
CA ARG A 296 -7.00 48.12 48.31
C ARG A 296 -6.79 47.23 47.09
N VAL A 297 -7.45 47.55 45.97
CA VAL A 297 -7.27 46.83 44.71
C VAL A 297 -5.87 47.13 44.17
N VAL A 298 -5.06 46.09 43.99
CA VAL A 298 -3.67 46.21 43.47
C VAL A 298 -3.53 45.66 42.05
N PHE A 299 -4.54 44.94 41.55
CA PHE A 299 -4.60 44.45 40.17
C PHE A 299 -6.06 44.27 39.74
N ALA A 300 -6.42 44.69 38.54
CA ALA A 300 -7.75 44.55 37.97
C ALA A 300 -7.67 44.51 36.43
N ASP A 301 -7.26 43.38 35.88
CA ASP A 301 -7.11 43.20 34.43
C ASP A 301 -7.26 41.72 34.03
N TRP A 302 -7.29 41.42 32.73
CA TRP A 302 -7.31 40.07 32.19
C TRP A 302 -5.92 39.42 32.28
N LEU A 303 -5.85 38.22 32.86
CA LEU A 303 -4.64 37.42 32.94
C LEU A 303 -4.85 36.04 32.33
N ARG A 304 -3.93 35.63 31.45
CA ARG A 304 -4.00 34.33 30.76
C ARG A 304 -4.10 33.18 31.77
N GLY A 305 -5.15 32.37 31.62
CA GLY A 305 -5.44 31.23 32.49
C GLY A 305 -6.23 31.54 33.76
N PHE A 306 -6.44 32.82 34.07
CA PHE A 306 -7.27 33.30 35.18
C PHE A 306 -8.44 34.18 34.73
N GLY A 307 -8.47 34.61 33.46
CA GLY A 307 -9.52 35.50 32.96
C GLY A 307 -9.42 36.90 33.56
N ASN A 308 -10.53 37.61 33.63
CA ASN A 308 -10.60 38.88 34.37
C ASN A 308 -10.33 38.61 35.85
N LEU A 309 -9.19 39.11 36.33
CA LEU A 309 -8.65 38.86 37.64
C LEU A 309 -8.58 40.16 38.44
N MET A 310 -9.10 40.12 39.65
CA MET A 310 -8.91 41.16 40.65
C MET A 310 -8.06 40.65 41.80
N ILE A 311 -7.09 41.46 42.24
CA ILE A 311 -6.28 41.18 43.43
C ILE A 311 -6.46 42.34 44.40
N ILE A 312 -6.84 42.01 45.64
CA ILE A 312 -7.01 42.97 46.74
C ILE A 312 -5.91 42.70 47.77
N ASP A 313 -5.15 43.74 48.11
CA ASP A 313 -4.21 43.75 49.23
C ASP A 313 -4.93 44.15 50.52
N HIS A 314 -4.77 43.32 51.55
CA HIS A 314 -5.37 43.47 52.87
C HIS A 314 -4.36 43.91 53.94
N SER A 315 -3.17 44.37 53.53
CA SER A 315 -2.03 44.69 54.41
C SER A 315 -1.43 43.46 55.11
N HIS A 316 -0.27 43.62 55.76
CA HIS A 316 0.48 42.52 56.38
C HIS A 316 0.78 41.37 55.41
N ASP A 317 1.10 41.70 54.15
CA ASP A 317 1.40 40.76 53.06
C ASP A 317 0.26 39.78 52.70
N TYR A 318 -0.98 40.04 53.13
CA TYR A 318 -2.15 39.25 52.76
C TYR A 318 -2.84 39.76 51.50
N MET A 319 -3.10 38.86 50.55
CA MET A 319 -3.82 39.18 49.33
C MET A 319 -4.93 38.18 49.05
N SER A 320 -6.02 38.66 48.47
CA SER A 320 -7.09 37.83 47.93
C SER A 320 -7.22 38.03 46.43
N LEU A 321 -7.42 36.92 45.72
CA LEU A 321 -7.48 36.87 44.26
C LEU A 321 -8.85 36.36 43.82
N TYR A 322 -9.46 37.04 42.85
CA TYR A 322 -10.78 36.75 42.30
C TYR A 322 -10.68 36.66 40.78
N GLY A 323 -10.71 35.45 40.23
CA GLY A 323 -10.54 35.20 38.79
C GLY A 323 -11.78 34.58 38.13
N ASN A 324 -11.73 34.46 36.82
CA ASN A 324 -12.81 34.03 35.91
C ASN A 324 -14.02 34.99 35.85
N ASN A 325 -13.86 36.24 36.28
CA ASN A 325 -14.98 37.16 36.31
C ASN A 325 -15.43 37.53 34.88
N GLU A 326 -16.72 37.75 34.67
CA GLU A 326 -17.23 38.35 33.43
C GLU A 326 -16.85 39.83 33.37
N ALA A 327 -17.05 40.56 34.47
CA ALA A 327 -16.73 41.98 34.59
C ALA A 327 -16.09 42.30 35.94
N LEU A 328 -15.14 43.24 35.94
CA LEU A 328 -14.56 43.82 37.16
C LEU A 328 -15.26 45.17 37.43
N LEU A 329 -15.69 45.39 38.68
CA LEU A 329 -16.49 46.56 39.06
C LEU A 329 -15.69 47.59 39.89
N LYS A 330 -14.40 47.32 40.09
CA LYS A 330 -13.43 48.18 40.77
C LYS A 330 -12.15 48.26 39.95
N GLN A 331 -11.41 49.36 40.09
CA GLN A 331 -10.17 49.62 39.39
C GLN A 331 -8.97 49.57 40.34
N VAL A 332 -7.77 49.47 39.78
CA VAL A 332 -6.52 49.52 40.56
C VAL A 332 -6.46 50.84 41.34
N GLY A 333 -6.16 50.75 42.63
CA GLY A 333 -6.09 51.87 43.54
C GLY A 333 -7.35 52.06 44.40
N ASP A 334 -8.50 51.51 43.99
CA ASP A 334 -9.76 51.61 44.73
C ASP A 334 -9.65 50.98 46.12
N SER A 335 -10.18 51.66 47.13
CA SER A 335 -10.42 51.07 48.45
C SER A 335 -11.75 50.31 48.44
N VAL A 336 -11.74 49.11 49.02
CA VAL A 336 -12.91 48.23 49.13
C VAL A 336 -13.11 47.81 50.58
N GLN A 337 -14.36 47.63 50.98
CA GLN A 337 -14.75 47.11 52.29
C GLN A 337 -15.25 45.67 52.18
N SER A 338 -15.24 44.93 53.30
CA SER A 338 -15.90 43.63 53.38
C SER A 338 -17.37 43.72 52.91
N GLY A 339 -17.76 42.82 52.01
CA GLY A 339 -19.12 42.77 51.46
C GLY A 339 -19.37 43.64 50.23
N ASP A 340 -18.43 44.52 49.87
CA ASP A 340 -18.53 45.31 48.63
C ASP A 340 -18.57 44.40 47.42
N THR A 341 -19.44 44.73 46.47
CA THR A 341 -19.51 44.01 45.20
C THR A 341 -18.38 44.50 44.29
N ILE A 342 -17.49 43.58 43.93
CA ILE A 342 -16.21 43.88 43.27
C ILE A 342 -16.12 43.34 41.85
N ALA A 343 -16.89 42.31 41.52
CA ALA A 343 -16.90 41.69 40.20
C ALA A 343 -18.20 40.92 39.95
N ILE A 344 -18.38 40.48 38.72
CA ILE A 344 -19.47 39.61 38.27
C ILE A 344 -18.88 38.26 37.86
N VAL A 345 -19.45 37.15 38.32
CA VAL A 345 -19.01 35.79 37.95
C VAL A 345 -19.24 35.54 36.47
N GLY A 346 -18.24 34.93 35.82
CA GLY A 346 -18.36 34.40 34.46
C GLY A 346 -17.43 33.21 34.23
N ASN A 347 -16.89 33.14 33.01
CA ASN A 347 -15.99 32.08 32.56
C ASN A 347 -14.82 32.61 31.68
N SER A 348 -14.45 33.89 31.83
CA SER A 348 -13.47 34.60 30.98
C SER A 348 -12.04 34.03 30.99
N GLY A 349 -11.75 33.06 31.87
CA GLY A 349 -10.45 32.38 32.02
C GLY A 349 -10.34 31.04 31.28
N GLY A 350 -11.30 30.69 30.42
CA GLY A 350 -11.27 29.46 29.63
C GLY A 350 -11.70 28.20 30.38
N ASN A 351 -12.44 28.35 31.49
CA ASN A 351 -13.09 27.22 32.16
C ASN A 351 -14.42 26.91 31.47
N PRO A 352 -14.77 25.62 31.24
CA PRO A 352 -16.03 25.24 30.60
C PRO A 352 -17.26 25.56 31.46
N ASP A 353 -17.08 25.65 32.78
CA ASP A 353 -18.14 25.97 33.74
C ASP A 353 -18.02 27.42 34.22
N SER A 354 -19.15 28.09 34.41
CA SER A 354 -19.22 29.39 35.10
C SER A 354 -18.92 29.23 36.59
N GLY A 355 -18.07 30.11 37.13
CA GLY A 355 -17.72 30.09 38.54
C GLY A 355 -16.51 30.95 38.88
N LEU A 356 -16.37 31.24 40.17
CA LEU A 356 -15.29 32.06 40.69
C LEU A 356 -14.04 31.21 40.98
N TYR A 357 -12.90 31.63 40.46
CA TYR A 357 -11.61 31.20 40.99
C TYR A 357 -11.21 32.09 42.16
N PHE A 358 -10.97 31.51 43.33
CA PHE A 358 -10.67 32.26 44.55
C PHE A 358 -9.40 31.75 45.23
N GLU A 359 -8.46 32.63 45.53
CA GLU A 359 -7.18 32.28 46.16
C GLU A 359 -6.81 33.29 47.25
N LEU A 360 -6.14 32.81 48.30
CA LEU A 360 -5.54 33.63 49.33
C LEU A 360 -4.02 33.44 49.32
N ARG A 361 -3.30 34.55 49.48
CA ARG A 361 -1.83 34.57 49.58
C ARG A 361 -1.38 35.29 50.83
N HIS A 362 -0.26 34.82 51.38
CA HIS A 362 0.50 35.50 52.41
C HIS A 362 1.98 35.47 51.99
N GLN A 363 2.64 36.63 51.97
CA GLN A 363 4.03 36.75 51.49
C GLN A 363 4.24 36.14 50.08
N GLY A 364 3.26 36.38 49.20
CA GLY A 364 3.27 35.88 47.82
C GLY A 364 3.00 34.38 47.63
N LYS A 365 2.85 33.60 48.72
CA LYS A 365 2.57 32.16 48.66
C LYS A 365 1.08 31.87 48.88
N ALA A 366 0.52 31.04 48.01
CA ALA A 366 -0.85 30.56 48.12
C ALA A 366 -1.02 29.61 49.31
N PHE A 367 -2.09 29.78 50.09
CA PHE A 367 -2.46 28.87 51.17
C PHE A 367 -3.93 28.47 51.07
N ASP A 368 -4.35 27.41 51.78
CA ASP A 368 -5.72 26.89 51.70
C ASP A 368 -6.75 27.91 52.25
N PRO A 369 -7.62 28.49 51.40
CA PRO A 369 -8.59 29.48 51.86
C PRO A 369 -9.66 28.90 52.79
N LEU A 370 -9.87 27.58 52.78
CA LEU A 370 -10.82 26.92 53.69
C LEU A 370 -10.37 26.97 55.16
N THR A 371 -9.10 27.23 55.44
CA THR A 371 -8.64 27.48 56.81
C THR A 371 -9.08 28.85 57.36
N TRP A 372 -9.61 29.72 56.49
CA TRP A 372 -10.06 31.07 56.83
C TRP A 372 -11.56 31.26 56.68
N ILE A 373 -12.18 30.49 55.79
CA ILE A 373 -13.60 30.58 55.47
C ILE A 373 -14.42 29.63 56.33
N LYS A 374 -15.55 30.12 56.86
CA LYS A 374 -16.60 29.27 57.42
C LYS A 374 -17.45 28.70 56.29
N LEU A 375 -17.49 27.38 56.19
CA LEU A 375 -18.44 26.65 55.35
C LEU A 375 -19.54 26.09 56.25
N GLU A 376 -20.79 26.29 55.86
CA GLU A 376 -21.97 25.66 56.48
C GLU A 376 -22.41 24.42 55.69
#